data_AF-E6QL54-F1
#
_entry.id   AF-E6QL54-F1
#
_cell.length_a   1.000
_cell.length_b   1.000
_cell.length_c   1.000
_cell.angle_alpha   90.00
_cell.angle_beta   90.00
_cell.angle_gamma   90.00
#
_symmetry.space_group_name_H-M   'P 1'
#
loop_
_entity.id
_entity.type
_entity.pdbx_description
1 polymer ?
#
loop_
_entity_poly.entity_id
_entity_poly.type
_entity_poly.pdbx_seq_one_letter_code
_entity_poly.pdbx_strand_id
1 'polypeptide(L)'
;MHLSWNEIRARASRFAHDWRDANYERGETQTFYNEFFEVFGVNRRRVASFEEPVRKLGNQRGFIDLFWKGVLLVEQKSAGRSLVKAREQALDYFPGLKDQELPRYLLLSDFQNFELYDLDENTPPVIFPLHELPRRIEAFAFILGVQQRTFRDQDPVNIHASERMGSLHDLLKASGYDGHDLERLLVRLVFCLFADDTGIFEPRGIFQDLIRERTRQDGSDVGPWLMQLFEVLNTPEEKRQTTLDTDLNQFPYINGQLFTERLRVPAFNGIMRERLLEVSGFNWDAISPAIFGSLFQSVMHKDERRKAGAHYTTEKNILKVIQPLFLDALKAEFQRLSQRRDSGRKNALIAFHDKLASMRFFDPACGCGNFLIIAYRELRLLEIDLLREIFHEDLELGFKNIDVATLSRINVDQFYGIEIGEFAARIAETAMWMMDHILNNRLSLEFGNSYLRIPLKTAPHIHNQDALEIDWEIVLPASECSYLFGNPPFIGAKLSVRRPARPGASHRQPRRQRRHTRLRNRVVSYRCPIRKRLQHQHRLRRYQLHHPGRTGCPALAVAV
;
A
#
# COMPACT_ATOMS: atom_id res chain seq x y z
N MET A 1 16.88 -9.07 12.22
CA MET A 1 17.00 -7.78 12.94
C MET A 1 17.16 -6.71 11.87
N HIS A 2 16.14 -5.89 11.66
CA HIS A 2 16.16 -4.84 10.64
C HIS A 2 17.28 -3.84 10.92
N LEU A 3 18.14 -3.58 9.93
CA LEU A 3 19.17 -2.55 10.07
C LEU A 3 18.51 -1.17 10.02
N SER A 4 18.88 -0.32 10.96
CA SER A 4 18.51 1.09 10.90
C SER A 4 19.28 1.79 9.78
N TRP A 5 18.70 2.85 9.22
CA TRP A 5 19.39 3.71 8.25
C TRP A 5 20.71 4.28 8.78
N ASN A 6 20.82 4.50 10.09
CA ASN A 6 22.07 4.94 10.71
C ASN A 6 23.15 3.84 10.68
N GLU A 7 22.79 2.59 10.96
CA GLU A 7 23.69 1.46 10.82
C GLU A 7 24.10 1.25 9.36
N ILE A 8 23.15 1.38 8.42
CA ILE A 8 23.41 1.30 6.98
C ILE A 8 24.39 2.40 6.54
N ARG A 9 24.20 3.66 6.96
CA ARG A 9 25.14 4.76 6.68
C ARG A 9 26.52 4.50 7.28
N ALA A 10 26.60 3.97 8.50
CA ALA A 10 27.87 3.63 9.14
C ALA A 10 28.61 2.51 8.39
N ARG A 11 27.88 1.48 7.93
CA ARG A 11 28.43 0.42 7.08
C ARG A 11 28.88 0.96 5.72
N ALA A 12 28.09 1.82 5.10
CA ALA A 12 28.44 2.49 3.84
C ALA A 12 29.70 3.35 3.97
N SER A 13 29.89 4.02 5.11
CA SER A 13 31.11 4.79 5.39
C SER A 13 32.34 3.91 5.52
N ARG A 14 32.20 2.72 6.10
CA ARG A 14 33.28 1.74 6.17
C ARG A 14 33.61 1.18 4.79
N PHE A 15 32.58 0.77 4.05
CA PHE A 15 32.72 0.30 2.67
C PHE A 15 33.44 1.32 1.78
N ALA A 16 33.00 2.58 1.79
CA ALA A 16 33.65 3.63 1.00
C ALA A 16 35.12 3.89 1.41
N HIS A 17 35.44 3.69 2.70
CA HIS A 17 36.80 3.83 3.20
C HIS A 17 37.70 2.66 2.77
N ASP A 18 37.19 1.43 2.83
CA ASP A 18 37.92 0.20 2.51
C ASP A 18 38.21 0.11 1.01
N TRP A 19 37.29 0.60 0.17
CA TRP A 19 37.36 0.54 -1.29
C TRP A 19 37.92 1.81 -1.97
N ARG A 20 38.42 2.79 -1.21
CA ARG A 20 38.89 4.09 -1.72
C ARG A 20 40.05 4.01 -2.72
N ASP A 21 40.84 2.94 -2.66
CA ASP A 21 42.05 2.74 -3.48
C ASP A 21 41.84 1.69 -4.58
N ALA A 22 40.63 1.11 -4.67
CA ALA A 22 40.31 0.02 -5.57
C ALA A 22 40.27 0.45 -7.04
N ASN A 23 40.88 -0.36 -7.89
CA ASN A 23 41.09 -0.03 -9.30
C ASN A 23 41.10 -1.24 -10.25
N TYR A 24 41.02 -2.48 -9.72
CA TYR A 24 41.24 -3.70 -10.51
C TYR A 24 39.99 -4.57 -10.68
N GLU A 25 39.35 -4.42 -11.85
CA GLU A 25 38.07 -5.08 -12.21
C GLU A 25 38.11 -6.62 -12.15
N ARG A 26 39.13 -7.26 -12.71
CA ARG A 26 39.14 -8.73 -12.86
C ARG A 26 39.30 -9.52 -11.56
N GLY A 27 39.80 -8.89 -10.50
CA GLY A 27 40.04 -9.55 -9.21
C GLY A 27 39.06 -9.16 -8.11
N GLU A 28 38.49 -7.96 -8.19
CA GLU A 28 37.84 -7.33 -7.03
C GLU A 28 36.34 -7.13 -7.18
N THR A 29 35.79 -7.18 -8.41
CA THR A 29 34.37 -6.89 -8.68
C THR A 29 33.41 -7.74 -7.85
N GLN A 30 33.63 -9.04 -7.78
CA GLN A 30 32.74 -9.92 -7.01
C GLN A 30 32.79 -9.61 -5.51
N THR A 31 33.98 -9.34 -4.96
CA THR A 31 34.16 -8.97 -3.55
C THR A 31 33.51 -7.62 -3.26
N PHE A 32 33.74 -6.62 -4.12
CA PHE A 32 33.13 -5.29 -4.02
C PHE A 32 31.62 -5.37 -3.91
N TYR A 33 30.95 -6.12 -4.79
CA TYR A 33 29.50 -6.23 -4.74
C TYR A 33 28.99 -7.15 -3.63
N ASN A 34 29.72 -8.18 -3.21
CA ASN A 34 29.33 -8.93 -2.02
C ASN A 34 29.33 -8.01 -0.79
N GLU A 35 30.39 -7.21 -0.60
CA GLU A 35 30.48 -6.27 0.53
C GLU A 35 29.51 -5.09 0.42
N PHE A 36 29.24 -4.62 -0.79
CA PHE A 36 28.24 -3.58 -1.03
C PHE A 36 26.84 -4.03 -0.60
N PHE A 37 26.43 -5.26 -0.90
CA PHE A 37 25.14 -5.78 -0.46
C PHE A 37 25.10 -6.03 1.06
N GLU A 38 26.22 -6.40 1.68
CA GLU A 38 26.34 -6.54 3.14
C GLU A 38 26.19 -5.20 3.90
N VAL A 39 26.38 -4.06 3.24
CA VAL A 39 26.00 -2.73 3.78
C VAL A 39 24.51 -2.71 4.16
N PHE A 40 23.68 -3.41 3.40
CA PHE A 40 22.24 -3.57 3.62
C PHE A 40 21.89 -4.84 4.41
N GLY A 41 22.88 -5.64 4.82
CA GLY A 41 22.65 -6.94 5.46
C GLY A 41 22.04 -7.98 4.53
N VAL A 42 22.10 -7.75 3.21
CA VAL A 42 21.59 -8.66 2.20
C VAL A 42 22.74 -9.53 1.70
N ASN A 43 22.57 -10.85 1.79
CA ASN A 43 23.54 -11.75 1.15
C ASN A 43 23.28 -11.76 -0.36
N ARG A 44 24.21 -11.17 -1.14
CA ARG A 44 24.13 -11.10 -2.60
C ARG A 44 23.84 -12.46 -3.26
N ARG A 45 24.33 -13.59 -2.71
CA ARG A 45 24.06 -14.96 -3.24
C ARG A 45 22.60 -15.34 -3.26
N ARG A 46 21.78 -14.76 -2.39
CA ARG A 46 20.35 -15.03 -2.32
C ARG A 46 19.56 -14.28 -3.39
N VAL A 47 20.05 -13.11 -3.83
CA VAL A 47 19.25 -12.17 -4.62
C VAL A 47 19.76 -11.93 -6.04
N ALA A 48 21.05 -12.07 -6.29
CA ALA A 48 21.66 -11.74 -7.58
C ALA A 48 22.66 -12.81 -8.03
N SER A 49 22.83 -13.00 -9.34
CA SER A 49 23.88 -13.83 -9.93
C SER A 49 25.03 -12.97 -10.48
N PHE A 50 26.25 -13.50 -10.49
CA PHE A 50 27.38 -12.91 -11.20
C PHE A 50 27.54 -13.58 -12.56
N GLU A 51 28.07 -12.84 -13.54
CA GLU A 51 28.45 -13.36 -14.86
C GLU A 51 27.28 -14.08 -15.57
N GLU A 52 26.07 -13.52 -15.49
CA GLU A 52 24.87 -14.13 -16.09
C GLU A 52 24.99 -14.11 -17.63
N PRO A 53 24.87 -15.26 -18.31
CA PRO A 53 24.95 -15.31 -19.76
C PRO A 53 23.66 -14.79 -20.39
N VAL A 54 23.78 -13.80 -21.29
CA VAL A 54 22.64 -13.21 -22.00
C VAL A 54 22.90 -13.14 -23.50
N ARG A 55 21.82 -13.24 -24.30
CA ARG A 55 21.87 -13.02 -25.75
C ARG A 55 21.77 -11.52 -26.03
N LYS A 56 22.73 -10.98 -26.78
CA LYS A 56 22.69 -9.60 -27.25
C LYS A 56 21.91 -9.50 -28.57
N LEU A 57 21.59 -8.26 -28.95
CA LEU A 57 21.14 -7.95 -30.30
C LEU A 57 22.13 -8.52 -31.34
N GLY A 58 21.63 -9.21 -32.37
CA GLY A 58 22.49 -9.79 -33.41
C GLY A 58 23.12 -11.15 -33.08
N ASN A 59 22.55 -11.92 -32.14
CA ASN A 59 22.95 -13.32 -31.83
C ASN A 59 24.33 -13.48 -31.16
N GLN A 60 24.92 -12.40 -30.67
CA GLN A 60 26.16 -12.44 -29.86
C GLN A 60 25.86 -12.80 -28.40
N ARG A 61 26.83 -13.38 -27.69
CA ARG A 61 26.72 -13.67 -26.25
C ARG A 61 27.43 -12.60 -25.44
N GLY A 62 26.80 -12.17 -24.36
CA GLY A 62 27.36 -11.28 -23.35
C GLY A 62 27.27 -11.89 -21.96
N PHE A 63 27.97 -11.28 -21.01
CA PHE A 63 27.90 -11.60 -19.60
C PHE A 63 27.58 -10.32 -18.84
N ILE A 64 26.54 -10.37 -18.01
CA ILE A 64 26.20 -9.28 -17.11
C ILE A 64 27.04 -9.45 -15.85
N ASP A 65 27.72 -8.40 -15.40
CA ASP A 65 28.62 -8.49 -14.24
C ASP A 65 27.87 -8.93 -12.99
N LEU A 66 26.80 -8.23 -12.61
CA LEU A 66 25.86 -8.67 -11.58
C LEU A 66 24.42 -8.45 -12.04
N PHE A 67 23.57 -9.46 -11.86
CA PHE A 67 22.18 -9.44 -12.28
C PHE A 67 21.25 -9.88 -11.16
N TRP A 68 20.42 -8.95 -10.69
CA TRP A 68 19.24 -9.21 -9.88
C TRP A 68 18.01 -9.07 -10.77
N LYS A 69 17.45 -10.20 -11.19
CA LYS A 69 16.30 -10.27 -12.11
C LYS A 69 15.14 -9.39 -11.65
N GLY A 70 14.63 -8.55 -12.54
CA GLY A 70 13.51 -7.65 -12.24
C GLY A 70 13.85 -6.43 -11.38
N VAL A 71 15.09 -6.32 -10.86
CA VAL A 71 15.46 -5.30 -9.87
C VAL A 71 16.67 -4.48 -10.32
N LEU A 72 17.84 -5.11 -10.45
CA LEU A 72 19.12 -4.42 -10.62
C LEU A 72 19.98 -5.13 -11.66
N LEU A 73 20.49 -4.36 -12.63
CA LEU A 73 21.58 -4.77 -13.49
C LEU A 73 22.79 -3.89 -13.19
N VAL A 74 23.93 -4.53 -13.01
CA VAL A 74 25.22 -3.87 -12.79
C VAL A 74 26.12 -4.13 -13.99
N GLU A 75 26.74 -3.07 -14.48
CA GLU A 75 27.89 -3.17 -15.38
C GLU A 75 29.08 -2.43 -14.73
N GLN A 76 30.14 -3.19 -14.47
CA GLN A 76 31.35 -2.75 -13.82
C GLN A 76 32.41 -2.40 -14.86
N LYS A 77 33.25 -1.41 -14.55
CA LYS A 77 34.49 -1.14 -15.26
C LYS A 77 35.66 -0.96 -14.30
N SER A 78 36.86 -1.02 -14.83
CA SER A 78 38.08 -0.62 -14.13
C SER A 78 38.06 0.90 -13.87
N ALA A 79 38.71 1.35 -12.79
CA ALA A 79 38.73 2.77 -12.40
C ALA A 79 39.16 3.71 -13.54
N GLY A 80 38.43 4.81 -13.72
CA GLY A 80 38.67 5.83 -14.73
C GLY A 80 38.24 5.45 -16.16
N ARG A 81 37.59 4.30 -16.36
CA ARG A 81 37.01 3.91 -17.66
C ARG A 81 35.66 4.59 -17.89
N SER A 82 35.28 4.69 -19.17
CA SER A 82 34.06 5.38 -19.56
C SER A 82 32.79 4.58 -19.19
N LEU A 83 31.99 5.14 -18.29
CA LEU A 83 30.67 4.61 -17.93
C LEU A 83 29.63 4.79 -19.05
N VAL A 84 29.85 5.72 -19.99
CA VAL A 84 29.00 5.85 -21.19
C VAL A 84 29.00 4.55 -22.01
N LYS A 85 30.18 3.96 -22.22
CA LYS A 85 30.29 2.66 -22.92
C LYS A 85 29.69 1.51 -22.11
N ALA A 86 29.83 1.56 -20.78
CA ALA A 86 29.18 0.59 -19.89
C ALA A 86 27.65 0.64 -20.05
N ARG A 87 27.09 1.84 -20.18
CA ARG A 87 25.65 2.02 -20.42
C ARG A 87 25.20 1.42 -21.74
N GLU A 88 25.89 1.71 -22.84
CA GLU A 88 25.57 1.12 -24.16
C GLU A 88 25.59 -0.41 -24.08
N GLN A 89 26.63 -0.96 -23.47
CA GLN A 89 26.78 -2.41 -23.27
C GLN A 89 25.64 -3.01 -22.42
N ALA A 90 25.22 -2.33 -21.35
CA ALA A 90 24.14 -2.78 -20.49
C ALA A 90 22.79 -2.82 -21.22
N LEU A 91 22.49 -1.79 -22.03
CA LEU A 91 21.26 -1.71 -22.81
C LEU A 91 21.18 -2.78 -23.92
N ASP A 92 22.32 -3.19 -24.48
CA ASP A 92 22.39 -4.26 -25.49
C ASP A 92 21.93 -5.63 -24.97
N TYR A 93 21.87 -5.83 -23.65
CA TYR A 93 21.39 -7.06 -23.03
C TYR A 93 19.86 -7.17 -23.01
N PHE A 94 19.14 -6.05 -23.02
CA PHE A 94 17.68 -6.01 -22.77
C PHE A 94 16.87 -6.85 -23.75
N PRO A 95 17.17 -6.88 -25.06
CA PRO A 95 16.46 -7.73 -26.03
C PRO A 95 16.57 -9.23 -25.73
N GLY A 96 17.55 -9.66 -24.94
CA GLY A 96 17.76 -11.05 -24.54
C GLY A 96 17.07 -11.44 -23.24
N LEU A 97 16.48 -10.48 -22.52
CA LEU A 97 15.80 -10.69 -21.24
C LEU A 97 14.29 -10.84 -21.46
N LYS A 98 13.64 -11.65 -20.63
CA LYS A 98 12.16 -11.71 -20.58
C LYS A 98 11.63 -10.45 -19.90
N ASP A 99 10.38 -10.08 -20.19
CA ASP A 99 9.74 -8.89 -19.58
C ASP A 99 9.81 -8.88 -18.04
N GLN A 100 9.60 -10.04 -17.41
CA GLN A 100 9.70 -10.20 -15.95
C GLN A 100 11.13 -10.13 -15.39
N GLU A 101 12.15 -10.27 -16.25
CA GLU A 101 13.56 -10.23 -15.86
C GLU A 101 14.16 -8.82 -16.08
N LEU A 102 13.50 -7.96 -16.86
CA LEU A 102 13.98 -6.61 -17.13
C LEU A 102 14.21 -5.85 -15.82
N PRO A 103 15.42 -5.30 -15.60
CA PRO A 103 15.75 -4.61 -14.36
C PRO A 103 15.08 -3.23 -14.34
N ARG A 104 14.61 -2.79 -13.16
CA ARG A 104 14.23 -1.38 -12.95
C ARG A 104 15.46 -0.48 -12.85
N TYR A 105 16.49 -0.93 -12.14
CA TYR A 105 17.68 -0.14 -11.87
C TYR A 105 18.86 -0.61 -12.72
N LEU A 106 19.58 0.35 -13.29
CA LEU A 106 20.88 0.13 -13.92
C LEU A 106 21.94 0.87 -13.11
N LEU A 107 22.90 0.13 -12.57
CA LEU A 107 24.05 0.69 -11.86
C LEU A 107 25.31 0.51 -12.69
N LEU A 108 25.95 1.63 -13.00
CA LEU A 108 27.26 1.65 -13.62
C LEU A 108 28.27 2.08 -12.58
N SER A 109 29.40 1.38 -12.49
CA SER A 109 30.47 1.76 -11.59
C SER A 109 31.86 1.46 -12.14
N ASP A 110 32.81 2.31 -11.80
CA ASP A 110 34.24 2.11 -12.02
C ASP A 110 35.02 1.94 -10.71
N PHE A 111 34.35 1.45 -9.64
CA PHE A 111 34.79 1.44 -8.23
C PHE A 111 34.74 2.80 -7.55
N GLN A 112 35.13 3.87 -8.25
CA GLN A 112 35.28 5.20 -7.65
C GLN A 112 34.07 6.11 -7.92
N ASN A 113 33.24 5.78 -8.90
CA ASN A 113 32.03 6.51 -9.25
C ASN A 113 30.85 5.54 -9.36
N PHE A 114 29.68 6.02 -8.98
CA PHE A 114 28.41 5.36 -9.22
C PHE A 114 27.54 6.24 -10.13
N GLU A 115 26.95 5.62 -11.15
CA GLU A 115 25.82 6.17 -11.90
C GLU A 115 24.65 5.21 -11.76
N LEU A 116 23.66 5.59 -10.96
CA LEU A 116 22.43 4.84 -10.77
C LEU A 116 21.31 5.45 -11.62
N TYR A 117 20.75 4.64 -12.51
CA TYR A 117 19.61 4.97 -13.34
C TYR A 117 18.39 4.21 -12.83
N ASP A 118 17.28 4.92 -12.65
CA ASP A 118 15.95 4.34 -12.56
C ASP A 118 15.35 4.35 -13.98
N LEU A 119 15.03 3.19 -14.53
CA LEU A 119 14.57 3.03 -15.91
C LEU A 119 13.05 3.17 -16.03
N ASP A 120 12.32 3.08 -14.92
CA ASP A 120 10.87 3.23 -14.87
C ASP A 120 10.47 4.71 -14.67
N GLU A 121 11.30 5.48 -13.98
CA GLU A 121 11.06 6.90 -13.73
C GLU A 121 11.84 7.80 -14.69
N ASN A 122 11.19 8.83 -15.22
CA ASN A 122 11.83 9.82 -16.08
C ASN A 122 12.60 10.87 -15.24
N THR A 123 13.45 10.40 -14.34
CA THR A 123 14.27 11.21 -13.44
C THR A 123 15.73 11.22 -13.88
N PRO A 124 16.48 12.31 -13.65
CA PRO A 124 17.92 12.31 -13.87
C PRO A 124 18.62 11.20 -13.06
N PRO A 125 19.69 10.58 -13.58
CA PRO A 125 20.45 9.58 -12.84
C PRO A 125 21.10 10.17 -11.60
N VAL A 126 21.25 9.34 -10.57
CA VAL A 126 21.97 9.69 -9.33
C VAL A 126 23.44 9.36 -9.55
N ILE A 127 24.26 10.40 -9.71
CA ILE A 127 25.69 10.29 -10.03
C ILE A 127 26.51 10.90 -8.90
N PHE A 128 27.44 10.12 -8.34
CA PHE A 128 28.29 10.58 -7.24
C PHE A 128 29.55 9.70 -7.09
N PRO A 129 30.63 10.23 -6.49
CA PRO A 129 31.84 9.46 -6.20
C PRO A 129 31.67 8.57 -4.95
N LEU A 130 32.38 7.44 -4.87
CA LEU A 130 32.29 6.45 -3.79
C LEU A 130 32.36 7.06 -2.37
N HIS A 131 33.20 8.06 -2.14
CA HIS A 131 33.33 8.70 -0.82
C HIS A 131 32.06 9.44 -0.37
N GLU A 132 31.16 9.80 -1.29
CA GLU A 132 29.84 10.38 -0.99
C GLU A 132 28.77 9.30 -0.72
N LEU A 133 29.08 8.02 -0.91
CA LEU A 133 28.12 6.92 -0.70
C LEU A 133 27.37 7.01 0.62
N PRO A 134 27.98 7.33 1.79
CA PRO A 134 27.25 7.42 3.05
C PRO A 134 26.14 8.48 3.06
N ARG A 135 26.29 9.54 2.24
CA ARG A 135 25.30 10.62 2.08
C ARG A 135 24.26 10.31 1.01
N ARG A 136 24.52 9.31 0.16
CA ARG A 136 23.70 8.92 -1.00
C ARG A 136 23.14 7.51 -0.87
N ILE A 137 23.35 6.83 0.25
CA ILE A 137 23.04 5.40 0.40
C ILE A 137 21.54 5.13 0.28
N GLU A 138 20.69 6.10 0.61
CA GLU A 138 19.24 6.01 0.44
C GLU A 138 18.81 5.90 -1.03
N ALA A 139 19.65 6.27 -2.00
CA ALA A 139 19.40 6.00 -3.42
C ALA A 139 19.31 4.49 -3.74
N PHE A 140 19.88 3.65 -2.88
CA PHE A 140 19.87 2.19 -2.99
C PHE A 140 18.87 1.53 -2.04
N ALA A 141 17.92 2.30 -1.47
CA ALA A 141 16.88 1.78 -0.59
C ALA A 141 16.06 0.62 -1.18
N PHE A 142 15.99 0.55 -2.51
CA PHE A 142 15.33 -0.54 -3.22
C PHE A 142 15.93 -1.93 -2.90
N ILE A 143 17.19 -2.01 -2.45
CA ILE A 143 17.82 -3.26 -2.00
C ILE A 143 17.11 -3.83 -0.77
N LEU A 144 16.53 -2.97 0.07
CA LEU A 144 15.71 -3.34 1.22
C LEU A 144 14.21 -3.50 0.88
N GLY A 145 13.83 -3.39 -0.40
CA GLY A 145 12.42 -3.33 -0.81
C GLY A 145 11.74 -1.99 -0.50
N VAL A 146 12.51 -0.95 -0.15
CA VAL A 146 11.97 0.39 0.15
C VAL A 146 12.08 1.24 -1.12
N GLN A 147 10.96 1.50 -1.81
CA GLN A 147 10.94 2.30 -3.04
C GLN A 147 10.07 3.56 -2.87
N GLN A 148 10.55 4.71 -3.35
CA GLN A 148 9.69 5.85 -3.62
C GLN A 148 9.01 5.59 -4.96
N ARG A 149 7.68 5.39 -4.97
CA ARG A 149 6.92 5.27 -6.22
C ARG A 149 5.75 6.23 -6.25
N THR A 150 5.47 6.75 -7.45
CA THR A 150 4.16 7.30 -7.79
C THR A 150 3.32 6.20 -8.44
N PHE A 151 2.30 5.72 -7.73
CA PHE A 151 1.37 4.73 -8.26
C PHE A 151 0.51 5.31 -9.37
N ARG A 152 0.21 4.52 -10.41
CA ARG A 152 -0.80 4.83 -11.42
C ARG A 152 -1.94 3.82 -11.32
N ASP A 153 -3.16 4.32 -11.34
CA ASP A 153 -4.36 3.48 -11.45
C ASP A 153 -4.38 2.80 -12.83
N GLN A 154 -4.71 1.51 -12.88
CA GLN A 154 -4.77 0.67 -14.10
C GLN A 154 -3.43 0.37 -14.82
N ASP A 155 -2.32 0.32 -14.09
CA ASP A 155 -1.07 -0.23 -14.65
C ASP A 155 -1.29 -1.66 -15.22
N PRO A 156 -0.82 -1.99 -16.44
CA PRO A 156 -0.91 -3.34 -17.00
C PRO A 156 -0.41 -4.44 -16.05
N VAL A 157 0.61 -4.16 -15.24
CA VAL A 157 1.14 -5.10 -14.23
C VAL A 157 0.06 -5.44 -13.21
N ASN A 158 -0.75 -4.45 -12.79
CA ASN A 158 -1.84 -4.66 -11.85
C ASN A 158 -2.93 -5.58 -12.45
N ILE A 159 -3.27 -5.39 -13.72
CA ILE A 159 -4.30 -6.19 -14.39
C ILE A 159 -3.83 -7.65 -14.45
N HIS A 160 -2.60 -7.90 -14.90
CA HIS A 160 -2.08 -9.26 -15.01
C HIS A 160 -1.92 -9.94 -13.65
N ALA A 161 -1.43 -9.24 -12.62
CA ALA A 161 -1.35 -9.80 -11.27
C ALA A 161 -2.74 -10.18 -10.72
N SER A 162 -3.75 -9.32 -10.91
CA SER A 162 -5.13 -9.58 -10.49
C SER A 162 -5.77 -10.76 -11.21
N GLU A 163 -5.51 -10.91 -12.51
CA GLU A 163 -6.00 -12.03 -13.32
C GLU A 163 -5.36 -13.35 -12.88
N ARG A 164 -4.05 -13.35 -12.61
CA ARG A 164 -3.33 -14.55 -12.15
C ARG A 164 -3.77 -14.97 -10.76
N MET A 165 -3.96 -14.00 -9.85
CA MET A 165 -4.49 -14.28 -8.52
C MET A 165 -5.96 -14.76 -8.57
N GLY A 166 -6.78 -14.18 -9.45
CA GLY A 166 -8.14 -14.66 -9.72
C GLY A 166 -8.17 -16.09 -10.26
N SER A 167 -7.21 -16.45 -11.12
CA SER A 167 -7.07 -17.84 -11.57
C SER A 167 -6.69 -18.80 -10.44
N LEU A 168 -5.86 -18.38 -9.47
CA LEU A 168 -5.54 -19.21 -8.29
C LEU A 168 -6.78 -19.41 -7.40
N HIS A 169 -7.56 -18.34 -7.19
CA HIS A 169 -8.85 -18.42 -6.50
C HIS A 169 -9.78 -19.45 -7.14
N ASP A 170 -9.98 -19.38 -8.45
CA ASP A 170 -10.89 -20.26 -9.16
C ASP A 170 -10.47 -21.74 -9.09
N LEU A 171 -9.16 -22.00 -9.14
CA LEU A 171 -8.61 -23.35 -8.95
C LEU A 171 -8.92 -23.89 -7.55
N LEU A 172 -8.69 -23.10 -6.50
CA LEU A 172 -9.00 -23.49 -5.12
C LEU A 172 -10.50 -23.70 -4.89
N LYS A 173 -11.34 -22.81 -5.43
CA LYS A 173 -12.80 -22.95 -5.38
C LYS A 173 -13.26 -24.22 -6.07
N ALA A 174 -12.71 -24.52 -7.25
CA ALA A 174 -13.02 -25.73 -8.01
C ALA A 174 -12.57 -27.03 -7.30
N SER A 175 -11.55 -26.97 -6.42
CA SER A 175 -11.15 -28.12 -5.60
C SER A 175 -12.00 -28.31 -4.33
N GLY A 176 -12.96 -27.42 -4.08
CA GLY A 176 -13.84 -27.45 -2.90
C GLY A 176 -13.32 -26.65 -1.70
N TYR A 177 -12.28 -25.83 -1.89
CA TYR A 177 -11.85 -24.86 -0.90
C TYR A 177 -12.53 -23.51 -1.17
N ASP A 178 -13.66 -23.26 -0.52
CA ASP A 178 -14.56 -22.14 -0.81
C ASP A 178 -15.03 -21.38 0.44
N GLY A 179 -15.86 -20.35 0.20
CA GLY A 179 -16.49 -19.55 1.24
C GLY A 179 -15.48 -18.75 2.06
N HIS A 180 -15.80 -18.55 3.33
CA HIS A 180 -15.01 -17.74 4.26
C HIS A 180 -13.50 -18.06 4.23
N ASP A 181 -13.15 -19.35 4.27
CA ASP A 181 -11.76 -19.80 4.32
C ASP A 181 -10.96 -19.48 3.06
N LEU A 182 -11.61 -19.52 1.89
CA LEU A 182 -11.01 -19.13 0.61
C LEU A 182 -10.71 -17.64 0.59
N GLU A 183 -11.70 -16.82 0.96
CA GLU A 183 -11.55 -15.37 0.98
C GLU A 183 -10.44 -14.94 1.95
N ARG A 184 -10.39 -15.54 3.13
CA ARG A 184 -9.31 -15.31 4.10
C ARG A 184 -7.95 -15.75 3.60
N LEU A 185 -7.87 -16.93 2.97
CA LEU A 185 -6.61 -17.43 2.42
C LEU A 185 -6.08 -16.48 1.35
N LEU A 186 -6.92 -16.03 0.42
CA LEU A 186 -6.50 -15.08 -0.61
C LEU A 186 -5.96 -13.78 -0.03
N VAL A 187 -6.67 -13.18 0.93
CA VAL A 187 -6.22 -11.93 1.55
C VAL A 187 -4.85 -12.11 2.23
N ARG A 188 -4.64 -13.24 2.91
CA ARG A 188 -3.34 -13.57 3.53
C ARG A 188 -2.24 -13.79 2.51
N LEU A 189 -2.53 -14.47 1.40
CA LEU A 189 -1.56 -14.67 0.33
C LEU A 189 -1.17 -13.33 -0.30
N VAL A 190 -2.13 -12.46 -0.61
CA VAL A 190 -1.84 -11.12 -1.15
C VAL A 190 -1.02 -10.30 -0.16
N PHE A 191 -1.32 -10.40 1.14
CA PHE A 191 -0.46 -9.80 2.17
C PHE A 191 0.96 -10.34 2.11
N CYS A 192 1.16 -11.66 2.08
CA CYS A 192 2.48 -12.26 2.00
C CYS A 192 3.24 -11.81 0.75
N LEU A 193 2.58 -11.77 -0.41
CA LEU A 193 3.16 -11.33 -1.68
C LEU A 193 3.64 -9.88 -1.62
N PHE A 194 2.81 -8.99 -1.06
CA PHE A 194 3.17 -7.60 -0.85
C PHE A 194 4.30 -7.45 0.19
N ALA A 195 4.22 -8.18 1.29
CA ALA A 195 5.21 -8.16 2.36
C ALA A 195 6.59 -8.61 1.87
N ASP A 196 6.62 -9.58 0.95
CA ASP A 196 7.84 -10.14 0.36
C ASP A 196 8.61 -9.12 -0.49
N ASP A 197 7.91 -8.14 -1.06
CA ASP A 197 8.50 -7.16 -1.97
C ASP A 197 8.69 -5.77 -1.35
N THR A 198 8.03 -5.45 -0.24
CA THR A 198 8.01 -4.09 0.35
C THR A 198 8.91 -3.94 1.58
N GLY A 199 9.73 -4.95 1.87
CA GLY A 199 10.65 -4.97 3.02
C GLY A 199 9.99 -5.31 4.36
N ILE A 200 8.75 -5.83 4.36
CA ILE A 200 8.15 -6.40 5.57
C ILE A 200 8.80 -7.76 5.86
N PHE A 201 8.92 -8.61 4.84
CA PHE A 201 9.69 -9.84 4.93
C PHE A 201 11.12 -9.59 4.46
N GLU A 202 12.08 -10.10 5.21
CA GLU A 202 13.50 -10.01 4.89
C GLU A 202 14.14 -11.40 4.92
N PRO A 203 15.01 -11.73 3.93
CA PRO A 203 15.32 -10.94 2.75
C PRO A 203 14.13 -10.87 1.75
N ARG A 204 14.18 -9.90 0.84
CA ARG A 204 13.20 -9.80 -0.27
C ARG A 204 13.13 -11.12 -1.03
N GLY A 205 11.92 -11.62 -1.29
CA GLY A 205 11.69 -12.89 -2.01
C GLY A 205 11.63 -14.15 -1.13
N ILE A 206 11.78 -14.02 0.19
CA ILE A 206 11.78 -15.16 1.13
C ILE A 206 10.46 -15.95 1.09
N PHE A 207 9.31 -15.32 0.83
CA PHE A 207 8.04 -16.05 0.68
C PHE A 207 8.03 -16.88 -0.61
N GLN A 208 8.46 -16.30 -1.73
CA GLN A 208 8.62 -17.06 -2.97
C GLN A 208 9.60 -18.22 -2.80
N ASP A 209 10.73 -18.01 -2.15
CA ASP A 209 11.75 -19.03 -1.91
C ASP A 209 11.23 -20.15 -1.00
N LEU A 210 10.47 -19.82 0.04
CA LEU A 210 9.80 -20.81 0.89
C LEU A 210 8.94 -21.74 0.04
N ILE A 211 8.08 -21.20 -0.84
CA ILE A 211 7.25 -22.03 -1.71
C ILE A 211 8.12 -22.80 -2.71
N ARG A 212 9.13 -22.17 -3.31
CA ARG A 212 9.95 -22.77 -4.37
C ARG A 212 10.80 -23.93 -3.86
N GLU A 213 11.42 -23.75 -2.70
CA GLU A 213 12.48 -24.62 -2.18
C GLU A 213 11.98 -25.62 -1.12
N ARG A 214 10.95 -25.27 -0.35
CA ARG A 214 10.48 -26.09 0.78
C ARG A 214 9.24 -26.93 0.46
N THR A 215 8.57 -26.68 -0.66
CA THR A 215 7.38 -27.44 -1.07
C THR A 215 7.67 -28.36 -2.26
N ARG A 216 7.00 -29.52 -2.28
CA ARG A 216 7.12 -30.52 -3.35
C ARG A 216 6.53 -30.00 -4.65
N GLN A 217 7.10 -30.42 -5.77
CA GLN A 217 6.63 -30.01 -7.11
C GLN A 217 5.17 -30.41 -7.39
N ASP A 218 4.68 -31.48 -6.76
CA ASP A 218 3.29 -31.94 -6.89
C ASP A 218 2.28 -31.08 -6.10
N GLY A 219 2.75 -30.12 -5.29
CA GLY A 219 1.93 -29.20 -4.51
C GLY A 219 1.32 -29.79 -3.23
N SER A 220 1.56 -31.06 -2.93
CA SER A 220 0.85 -31.80 -1.87
C SER A 220 1.06 -31.24 -0.46
N ASP A 221 2.18 -30.54 -0.21
CA ASP A 221 2.56 -29.98 1.08
C ASP A 221 2.49 -28.45 1.15
N VAL A 222 2.06 -27.76 0.08
CA VAL A 222 1.96 -26.29 0.06
C VAL A 222 0.99 -25.79 1.15
N GLY A 223 -0.18 -26.40 1.28
CA GLY A 223 -1.16 -26.04 2.30
C GLY A 223 -0.61 -26.13 3.73
N PRO A 224 -0.06 -27.27 4.16
CA PRO A 224 0.62 -27.42 5.44
C PRO A 224 1.71 -26.36 5.70
N TRP A 225 2.54 -26.04 4.70
CA TRP A 225 3.57 -24.99 4.83
C TRP A 225 2.96 -23.60 5.03
N LEU A 226 1.92 -23.25 4.25
CA LEU A 226 1.21 -21.98 4.40
C LEU A 226 0.57 -21.84 5.80
N MET A 227 -0.03 -22.90 6.33
CA MET A 227 -0.63 -22.85 7.66
C MET A 227 0.42 -22.67 8.76
N GLN A 228 1.57 -23.35 8.66
CA GLN A 228 2.68 -23.14 9.59
C GLN A 228 3.23 -21.72 9.51
N LEU A 229 3.39 -21.18 8.30
CA LEU A 229 3.78 -19.78 8.10
C LEU A 229 2.77 -18.84 8.77
N PHE A 230 1.47 -19.02 8.57
CA PHE A 230 0.46 -18.15 9.18
C PHE A 230 0.46 -18.19 10.71
N GLU A 231 0.72 -19.35 11.32
CA GLU A 231 0.91 -19.44 12.77
C GLU A 231 2.18 -18.69 13.22
N VAL A 232 3.28 -18.76 12.45
CA VAL A 232 4.52 -17.99 12.73
C VAL A 232 4.30 -16.48 12.63
N LEU A 233 3.58 -16.03 11.60
CA LEU A 233 3.21 -14.61 11.43
C LEU A 233 2.27 -14.11 12.54
N ASN A 234 1.59 -15.02 13.25
CA ASN A 234 0.74 -14.72 14.40
C ASN A 234 1.42 -14.99 15.77
N THR A 235 2.66 -15.46 15.79
CA THR A 235 3.36 -15.80 17.04
C THR A 235 4.53 -14.85 17.29
N PRO A 236 4.51 -14.08 18.40
CA PRO A 236 5.65 -13.26 18.82
C PRO A 236 6.94 -14.08 18.88
N GLU A 237 8.06 -13.50 18.44
CA GLU A 237 9.34 -14.21 18.28
C GLU A 237 9.78 -14.91 19.58
N GLU A 238 9.61 -14.25 20.73
CA GLU A 238 9.96 -14.77 22.05
C GLU A 238 9.07 -15.94 22.53
N LYS A 239 7.95 -16.18 21.86
CA LYS A 239 7.02 -17.29 22.15
C LYS A 239 7.15 -18.45 21.17
N ARG A 240 8.02 -18.34 20.16
CA ARG A 240 8.26 -19.40 19.19
C ARG A 240 8.98 -20.58 19.84
N GLN A 241 8.73 -21.77 19.32
CA GLN A 241 9.41 -22.97 19.78
C GLN A 241 10.89 -22.91 19.36
N THR A 242 11.80 -23.34 20.23
CA THR A 242 13.25 -23.35 19.95
C THR A 242 13.65 -24.31 18.84
N THR A 243 12.79 -25.28 18.53
CA THR A 243 12.96 -26.27 17.47
C THR A 243 12.19 -25.91 16.19
N LEU A 244 11.65 -24.70 16.07
CA LEU A 244 11.00 -24.22 14.85
C LEU A 244 11.97 -24.26 13.66
N ASP A 245 11.45 -24.63 12.50
CA ASP A 245 12.20 -24.63 11.24
C ASP A 245 12.90 -23.28 11.00
N THR A 246 14.17 -23.32 10.61
CA THR A 246 15.01 -22.12 10.46
C THR A 246 14.53 -21.19 9.37
N ASP A 247 13.92 -21.72 8.31
CA ASP A 247 13.41 -20.93 7.20
C ASP A 247 12.13 -20.20 7.60
N LEU A 248 11.24 -20.87 8.34
CA LEU A 248 10.06 -20.23 8.92
C LEU A 248 10.42 -19.19 9.99
N ASN A 249 11.44 -19.45 10.81
CA ASN A 249 11.80 -18.54 11.89
C ASN A 249 12.36 -17.18 11.41
N GLN A 250 12.71 -17.06 10.12
CA GLN A 250 13.12 -15.78 9.51
C GLN A 250 11.94 -14.80 9.34
N PHE A 251 10.69 -15.28 9.28
CA PHE A 251 9.53 -14.40 9.09
C PHE A 251 9.21 -13.62 10.36
N PRO A 252 8.84 -12.33 10.26
CA PRO A 252 8.54 -11.50 11.43
C PRO A 252 7.20 -11.87 12.06
N TYR A 253 6.96 -11.34 13.26
CA TYR A 253 5.62 -11.33 13.84
C TYR A 253 4.82 -10.13 13.30
N ILE A 254 3.66 -10.40 12.69
CA ILE A 254 2.88 -9.37 11.98
C ILE A 254 1.73 -8.79 12.80
N ASN A 255 1.03 -9.63 13.58
CA ASN A 255 -0.43 -9.60 13.67
C ASN A 255 -1.15 -8.25 13.93
N GLY A 256 -2.44 -8.25 13.57
CA GLY A 256 -3.44 -7.19 13.73
C GLY A 256 -4.81 -7.76 13.33
N GLN A 257 -5.18 -8.90 13.92
CA GLN A 257 -6.31 -9.77 13.54
C GLN A 257 -6.21 -10.52 12.19
N LEU A 258 -5.37 -10.10 11.25
CA LEU A 258 -5.25 -10.75 9.93
C LEU A 258 -4.95 -12.27 10.01
N PHE A 259 -4.03 -12.66 10.90
CA PHE A 259 -3.56 -14.05 11.04
C PHE A 259 -4.11 -14.78 12.28
N THR A 260 -5.05 -14.17 13.03
CA THR A 260 -5.51 -14.76 14.30
C THR A 260 -6.44 -15.95 14.12
N GLU A 261 -7.22 -15.95 13.05
CA GLU A 261 -8.18 -17.01 12.74
C GLU A 261 -7.47 -18.23 12.13
N ARG A 262 -7.83 -19.43 12.60
CA ARG A 262 -7.37 -20.69 12.00
C ARG A 262 -8.25 -21.06 10.83
N LEU A 263 -7.64 -21.27 9.67
CA LEU A 263 -8.32 -21.70 8.45
C LEU A 263 -8.20 -23.22 8.29
N ARG A 264 -9.11 -23.83 7.51
CA ARG A 264 -8.90 -25.20 7.02
C ARG A 264 -7.61 -25.25 6.19
N VAL A 265 -6.91 -26.39 6.23
CA VAL A 265 -5.71 -26.59 5.42
C VAL A 265 -6.12 -26.71 3.95
N PRO A 266 -5.66 -25.83 3.03
CA PRO A 266 -5.99 -25.94 1.62
C PRO A 266 -5.21 -27.09 0.96
N ALA A 267 -5.89 -27.93 0.18
CA ALA A 267 -5.23 -28.97 -0.61
C ALA A 267 -4.78 -28.37 -1.96
N PHE A 268 -3.47 -28.36 -2.20
CA PHE A 268 -2.86 -27.88 -3.44
C PHE A 268 -2.46 -29.05 -4.34
N ASN A 269 -2.46 -28.80 -5.64
CA ASN A 269 -1.82 -29.66 -6.64
C ASN A 269 -0.69 -28.88 -7.35
N GLY A 270 0.05 -29.55 -8.25
CA GLY A 270 1.18 -28.95 -8.96
C GLY A 270 0.80 -27.69 -9.75
N ILE A 271 -0.41 -27.66 -10.34
CA ILE A 271 -0.91 -26.52 -11.11
C ILE A 271 -1.16 -25.31 -10.20
N MET A 272 -1.78 -25.52 -9.04
CA MET A 272 -2.01 -24.45 -8.06
C MET A 272 -0.69 -23.93 -7.48
N ARG A 273 0.27 -24.82 -7.22
CA ARG A 273 1.62 -24.44 -6.77
C ARG A 273 2.33 -23.58 -7.81
N GLU A 274 2.33 -24.01 -9.07
CA GLU A 274 2.93 -23.25 -10.17
C GLU A 274 2.26 -21.89 -10.29
N ARG A 275 0.93 -21.81 -10.21
CA ARG A 275 0.21 -20.54 -10.26
C ARG A 275 0.59 -19.63 -9.09
N LEU A 276 0.75 -20.16 -7.87
CA LEU A 276 1.22 -19.37 -6.72
C LEU A 276 2.64 -18.83 -6.95
N LEU A 277 3.55 -19.64 -7.50
CA LEU A 277 4.93 -19.22 -7.82
C LEU A 277 5.01 -18.18 -8.93
N GLU A 278 4.13 -18.27 -9.93
CA GLU A 278 4.00 -17.24 -10.96
C GLU A 278 3.50 -15.93 -10.37
N VAL A 279 2.47 -15.98 -9.52
CA VAL A 279 1.91 -14.80 -8.84
C VAL A 279 2.96 -14.18 -7.90
N SER A 280 3.78 -14.99 -7.23
CA SER A 280 4.89 -14.51 -6.41
C SER A 280 6.10 -14.00 -7.18
N GLY A 281 6.13 -14.17 -8.51
CA GLY A 281 7.17 -13.62 -9.37
C GLY A 281 6.90 -12.21 -9.87
N PHE A 282 5.69 -11.67 -9.66
CA PHE A 282 5.41 -10.25 -9.93
C PHE A 282 6.08 -9.37 -8.89
N ASN A 283 6.41 -8.14 -9.28
CA ASN A 283 6.90 -7.12 -8.36
C ASN A 283 5.72 -6.41 -7.68
N TRP A 284 5.33 -6.86 -6.49
CA TRP A 284 4.21 -6.34 -5.71
C TRP A 284 4.46 -4.97 -5.09
N ASP A 285 5.71 -4.54 -5.02
CA ASP A 285 6.04 -3.15 -4.65
C ASP A 285 5.66 -2.14 -5.76
N ALA A 286 5.62 -2.58 -7.02
CA ALA A 286 5.09 -1.79 -8.13
C ALA A 286 3.56 -1.70 -8.13
N ILE A 287 2.89 -2.55 -7.36
CA ILE A 287 1.46 -2.74 -7.43
C ILE A 287 0.74 -1.74 -6.54
N SER A 288 -0.05 -0.87 -7.16
CA SER A 288 -0.90 0.09 -6.44
C SER A 288 -1.89 -0.66 -5.55
N PRO A 289 -2.21 -0.19 -4.34
CA PRO A 289 -3.36 -0.69 -3.58
C PRO A 289 -4.69 -0.59 -4.35
N ALA A 290 -4.77 0.14 -5.47
CA ALA A 290 -5.90 0.04 -6.40
C ALA A 290 -6.07 -1.37 -7.02
N ILE A 291 -5.03 -2.22 -7.02
CA ILE A 291 -5.07 -3.65 -7.38
C ILE A 291 -6.19 -4.39 -6.68
N PHE A 292 -6.50 -3.98 -5.45
CA PHE A 292 -7.51 -4.63 -4.64
C PHE A 292 -8.90 -4.49 -5.26
N GLY A 293 -9.15 -3.39 -5.98
CA GLY A 293 -10.36 -3.21 -6.77
C GLY A 293 -10.43 -4.17 -7.96
N SER A 294 -9.33 -4.35 -8.69
CA SER A 294 -9.30 -5.29 -9.84
C SER A 294 -9.28 -6.76 -9.39
N LEU A 295 -8.59 -7.09 -8.31
CA LEU A 295 -8.59 -8.40 -7.67
C LEU A 295 -9.99 -8.77 -7.18
N PHE A 296 -10.67 -7.86 -6.48
CA PHE A 296 -12.03 -8.07 -6.04
C PHE A 296 -12.98 -8.33 -7.22
N GLN A 297 -12.80 -7.61 -8.32
CA GLN A 297 -13.59 -7.80 -9.53
C GLN A 297 -13.26 -9.06 -10.31
N SER A 298 -12.04 -9.59 -10.21
CA SER A 298 -11.60 -10.78 -10.95
C SER A 298 -12.15 -12.06 -10.33
N VAL A 299 -12.29 -12.11 -8.99
CA VAL A 299 -12.82 -13.29 -8.28
C VAL A 299 -14.35 -13.36 -8.24
N MET A 300 -15.04 -12.22 -8.45
CA MET A 300 -16.51 -12.15 -8.46
C MET A 300 -17.10 -12.54 -9.82
N HIS A 301 -18.10 -13.42 -9.84
CA HIS A 301 -18.81 -13.74 -11.07
C HIS A 301 -19.56 -12.50 -11.61
N LYS A 302 -19.67 -12.39 -12.94
CA LYS A 302 -20.24 -11.21 -13.62
C LYS A 302 -21.65 -10.82 -13.14
N ASP A 303 -22.48 -11.81 -12.81
CA ASP A 303 -23.85 -11.59 -12.31
C ASP A 303 -23.89 -11.21 -10.84
N GLU A 304 -23.00 -11.75 -10.00
CA GLU A 304 -22.81 -11.34 -8.61
C GLU A 304 -22.30 -9.91 -8.56
N ARG A 305 -21.31 -9.57 -9.40
CA ARG A 305 -20.77 -8.21 -9.55
C ARG A 305 -21.85 -7.19 -9.91
N ARG A 306 -22.76 -7.53 -10.84
CA ARG A 306 -23.86 -6.65 -11.25
C ARG A 306 -24.94 -6.51 -10.18
N LYS A 307 -25.24 -7.57 -9.44
CA LYS A 307 -26.22 -7.54 -8.33
C LYS A 307 -25.69 -6.78 -7.12
N ALA A 308 -24.41 -6.94 -6.80
CA ALA A 308 -23.73 -6.25 -5.70
C ALA A 308 -23.40 -4.79 -6.03
N GLY A 309 -23.46 -4.36 -7.30
CA GLY A 309 -22.99 -3.03 -7.71
C GLY A 309 -21.49 -2.85 -7.50
N ALA A 310 -20.73 -3.95 -7.53
CA ALA A 310 -19.31 -4.06 -7.21
C ALA A 310 -18.40 -3.45 -8.30
N HIS A 311 -18.59 -2.17 -8.56
CA HIS A 311 -17.71 -1.35 -9.40
C HIS A 311 -16.80 -0.54 -8.50
N TYR A 312 -15.50 -0.85 -8.51
CA TYR A 312 -14.55 -0.02 -7.76
C TYR A 312 -14.51 1.39 -8.37
N THR A 313 -14.30 2.38 -7.51
CA THR A 313 -14.17 3.78 -7.94
C THR A 313 -12.70 4.07 -8.24
N THR A 314 -12.43 4.59 -9.43
CA THR A 314 -11.05 4.93 -9.85
C THR A 314 -10.49 6.09 -9.02
N GLU A 315 -9.18 6.14 -8.88
CA GLU A 315 -8.48 7.19 -8.14
C GLU A 315 -8.88 8.58 -8.63
N LYS A 316 -8.94 8.77 -9.95
CA LYS A 316 -9.35 10.03 -10.57
C LYS A 316 -10.74 10.49 -10.10
N ASN A 317 -11.68 9.56 -9.95
CA ASN A 317 -13.03 9.89 -9.50
C ASN A 317 -13.10 10.10 -7.98
N ILE A 318 -12.30 9.37 -7.21
CA ILE A 318 -12.16 9.60 -5.76
C ILE A 318 -11.59 11.00 -5.50
N LEU A 319 -10.52 11.38 -6.19
CA LEU A 319 -9.89 12.70 -6.04
C LEU A 319 -10.88 13.83 -6.34
N LYS A 320 -11.74 13.71 -7.36
CA LYS A 320 -12.80 14.68 -7.64
C LYS A 320 -13.79 14.89 -6.49
N VAL A 321 -13.94 13.90 -5.61
CA VAL A 321 -14.81 14.00 -4.42
C VAL A 321 -14.03 14.58 -3.25
N ILE A 322 -12.88 14.00 -2.90
CA ILE A 322 -12.16 14.34 -1.67
C ILE A 322 -11.42 15.69 -1.76
N GLN A 323 -10.99 16.12 -2.95
CA GLN A 323 -10.36 17.42 -3.20
C GLN A 323 -11.24 18.58 -2.72
N PRO A 324 -12.44 18.80 -3.31
CA PRO A 324 -13.31 19.87 -2.89
C PRO A 324 -13.96 19.64 -1.51
N LEU A 325 -14.06 18.38 -1.05
CA LEU A 325 -14.69 18.07 0.24
C LEU A 325 -13.83 18.51 1.43
N PHE A 326 -12.53 18.22 1.41
CA PHE A 326 -11.63 18.57 2.52
C PHE A 326 -10.19 18.83 2.11
N LEU A 327 -9.66 18.13 1.11
CA LEU A 327 -8.21 18.09 0.88
C LEU A 327 -7.67 19.43 0.37
N ASP A 328 -8.39 20.13 -0.50
CA ASP A 328 -7.96 21.45 -1.01
C ASP A 328 -7.90 22.49 0.11
N ALA A 329 -8.88 22.47 1.02
CA ALA A 329 -8.92 23.37 2.16
C ALA A 329 -7.75 23.10 3.14
N LEU A 330 -7.42 21.83 3.39
CA LEU A 330 -6.28 21.45 4.22
C LEU A 330 -4.95 21.85 3.58
N LYS A 331 -4.78 21.63 2.28
CA LYS A 331 -3.57 22.03 1.53
C LYS A 331 -3.41 23.56 1.54
N ALA A 332 -4.49 24.31 1.32
CA ALA A 332 -4.46 25.77 1.38
C ALA A 332 -4.15 26.30 2.80
N GLU A 333 -4.71 25.67 3.84
CA GLU A 333 -4.40 26.02 5.23
C GLU A 333 -2.93 25.78 5.54
N PHE A 334 -2.38 24.62 5.16
CA PHE A 334 -0.96 24.30 5.30
C PHE A 334 -0.08 25.35 4.59
N GLN A 335 -0.33 25.63 3.31
CA GLN A 335 0.43 26.63 2.55
C GLN A 335 0.47 28.00 3.24
N ARG A 336 -0.69 28.46 3.74
CA ARG A 336 -0.79 29.72 4.48
C ARG A 336 0.03 29.69 5.78
N LEU A 337 0.01 28.58 6.51
CA LEU A 337 0.78 28.41 7.74
C LEU A 337 2.28 28.35 7.48
N SER A 338 2.71 27.67 6.41
CA SER A 338 4.12 27.59 6.01
C SER A 338 4.67 28.96 5.57
N GLN A 339 3.85 29.85 5.01
CA GLN A 339 4.29 31.19 4.61
C GLN A 339 4.48 32.16 5.79
N ARG A 340 4.03 31.80 7.00
CA ARG A 340 4.25 32.64 8.18
C ARG A 340 5.75 32.82 8.45
N ARG A 341 6.14 34.01 8.89
CA ARG A 341 7.52 34.38 9.25
C ARG A 341 7.66 34.80 10.72
N ASP A 342 6.60 34.65 11.51
CA ASP A 342 6.59 34.98 12.92
C ASP A 342 7.03 33.80 13.80
N SER A 343 7.45 34.09 15.03
CA SER A 343 7.91 33.07 16.00
C SER A 343 6.85 32.03 16.36
N GLY A 344 5.56 32.32 16.12
CA GLY A 344 4.44 31.40 16.32
C GLY A 344 4.24 30.35 15.22
N ARG A 345 5.00 30.41 14.10
CA ARG A 345 4.86 29.51 12.95
C ARG A 345 4.92 28.04 13.33
N LYS A 346 5.96 27.61 14.05
CA LYS A 346 6.18 26.21 14.44
C LYS A 346 5.01 25.67 15.28
N ASN A 347 4.55 26.43 16.27
CA ASN A 347 3.40 26.07 17.10
C ASN A 347 2.10 25.97 16.29
N ALA A 348 1.91 26.84 15.29
CA ALA A 348 0.74 26.78 14.43
C ALA A 348 0.76 25.54 13.52
N LEU A 349 1.92 25.13 13.02
CA LEU A 349 2.10 23.89 12.26
C LEU A 349 1.85 22.64 13.13
N ILE A 350 2.34 22.64 14.38
CA ILE A 350 2.06 21.55 15.34
C ILE A 350 0.55 21.46 15.65
N ALA A 351 -0.12 22.60 15.88
CA ALA A 351 -1.56 22.61 16.10
C ALA A 351 -2.35 22.13 14.86
N PHE A 352 -1.85 22.43 13.65
CA PHE A 352 -2.42 21.90 12.42
C PHE A 352 -2.21 20.37 12.31
N HIS A 353 -1.07 19.86 12.74
CA HIS A 353 -0.81 18.43 12.84
C HIS A 353 -1.79 17.72 13.79
N ASP A 354 -2.01 18.30 14.98
CA ASP A 354 -3.00 17.80 15.95
C ASP A 354 -4.40 17.76 15.35
N LYS A 355 -4.77 18.80 14.61
CA LYS A 355 -6.04 18.84 13.88
C LYS A 355 -6.15 17.67 12.90
N LEU A 356 -5.14 17.41 12.07
CA LEU A 356 -5.15 16.29 11.13
C LEU A 356 -5.31 14.93 11.82
N ALA A 357 -4.58 14.71 12.93
CA ALA A 357 -4.64 13.46 13.72
C ALA A 357 -6.00 13.24 14.43
N SER A 358 -6.73 14.32 14.72
CA SER A 358 -8.06 14.24 15.33
C SER A 358 -9.19 13.92 14.36
N MET A 359 -8.97 14.03 13.04
CA MET A 359 -10.03 13.81 12.05
C MET A 359 -10.47 12.36 11.99
N ARG A 360 -11.74 12.13 11.63
CA ARG A 360 -12.34 10.81 11.45
C ARG A 360 -13.12 10.76 10.15
N PHE A 361 -12.89 9.73 9.35
CA PHE A 361 -13.38 9.60 7.98
C PHE A 361 -14.24 8.35 7.84
N PHE A 362 -15.42 8.47 7.21
CA PHE A 362 -16.38 7.38 7.16
C PHE A 362 -16.96 7.13 5.77
N ASP A 363 -16.87 5.88 5.31
CA ASP A 363 -17.54 5.38 4.09
C ASP A 363 -18.53 4.23 4.40
N PRO A 364 -19.84 4.49 4.39
CA PRO A 364 -20.86 3.49 4.74
C PRO A 364 -21.17 2.47 3.63
N ALA A 365 -20.43 2.48 2.52
CA ALA A 365 -20.52 1.47 1.47
C ALA A 365 -19.12 1.29 0.83
N CYS A 366 -18.15 0.95 1.67
CA CYS A 366 -16.75 1.15 1.33
C CYS A 366 -16.19 0.19 0.29
N GLY A 367 -16.85 -0.93 0.00
CA GLY A 367 -16.34 -1.95 -0.90
C GLY A 367 -14.95 -2.40 -0.47
N CYS A 368 -14.01 -2.46 -1.43
CA CYS A 368 -12.60 -2.75 -1.17
C CYS A 368 -11.80 -1.59 -0.52
N GLY A 369 -12.47 -0.51 -0.10
CA GLY A 369 -11.88 0.55 0.70
C GLY A 369 -11.18 1.67 -0.08
N ASN A 370 -11.27 1.73 -1.41
CA ASN A 370 -10.49 2.68 -2.22
C ASN A 370 -10.63 4.15 -1.77
N PHE A 371 -11.83 4.59 -1.39
CA PHE A 371 -12.03 5.95 -0.87
C PHE A 371 -11.23 6.21 0.41
N LEU A 372 -11.24 5.26 1.35
CA LEU A 372 -10.50 5.33 2.60
C LEU A 372 -8.99 5.30 2.35
N ILE A 373 -8.53 4.39 1.49
CA ILE A 373 -7.11 4.22 1.13
C ILE A 373 -6.53 5.49 0.50
N ILE A 374 -7.23 6.08 -0.47
CA ILE A 374 -6.76 7.31 -1.14
C ILE A 374 -6.83 8.51 -0.20
N ALA A 375 -7.89 8.65 0.59
CA ALA A 375 -7.97 9.71 1.60
C ALA A 375 -6.82 9.60 2.62
N TYR A 376 -6.53 8.41 3.10
CA TYR A 376 -5.40 8.13 3.99
C TYR A 376 -4.06 8.50 3.34
N ARG A 377 -3.84 8.06 2.10
CA ARG A 377 -2.63 8.38 1.35
C ARG A 377 -2.42 9.88 1.25
N GLU A 378 -3.43 10.64 0.81
CA GLU A 378 -3.31 12.08 0.62
C GLU A 378 -3.05 12.82 1.94
N LEU A 379 -3.63 12.36 3.06
CA LEU A 379 -3.37 12.93 4.39
C LEU A 379 -1.97 12.64 4.90
N ARG A 380 -1.48 11.42 4.72
CA ARG A 380 -0.10 11.05 5.08
C ARG A 380 0.94 11.77 4.23
N LEU A 381 0.67 11.98 2.94
CA LEU A 381 1.53 12.81 2.09
C LEU A 381 1.57 14.27 2.59
N LEU A 382 0.43 14.84 2.95
CA LEU A 382 0.36 16.17 3.57
C LEU A 382 1.09 16.20 4.92
N GLU A 383 0.99 15.15 5.73
CA GLU A 383 1.73 15.03 7.00
C GLU A 383 3.24 15.00 6.77
N ILE A 384 3.73 14.25 5.78
CA ILE A 384 5.16 14.21 5.44
C ILE A 384 5.67 15.61 5.06
N ASP A 385 4.94 16.33 4.20
CA ASP A 385 5.30 17.70 3.82
C ASP A 385 5.26 18.66 5.02
N LEU A 386 4.26 18.50 5.91
CA LEU A 386 4.15 19.25 7.15
C LEU A 386 5.34 19.00 8.09
N LEU A 387 5.73 17.74 8.28
CA LEU A 387 6.88 17.36 9.10
C LEU A 387 8.18 17.91 8.49
N ARG A 388 8.33 17.86 7.16
CA ARG A 388 9.50 18.43 6.47
C ARG A 388 9.62 19.92 6.76
N GLU A 389 8.50 20.64 6.79
CA GLU A 389 8.47 22.06 7.12
C GLU A 389 8.78 22.33 8.61
N ILE A 390 8.30 21.49 9.53
CA ILE A 390 8.54 21.63 10.97
C ILE A 390 10.02 21.41 11.33
N PHE A 391 10.67 20.46 10.65
CA PHE A 391 12.04 20.00 10.93
C PHE A 391 13.05 20.42 9.85
N HIS A 392 12.72 21.42 9.03
CA HIS A 392 13.57 21.87 7.91
C HIS A 392 15.01 22.19 8.35
N GLU A 393 15.18 22.95 9.43
CA GLU A 393 16.50 23.33 9.96
C GLU A 393 17.32 22.11 10.42
N ASP A 394 16.68 21.16 11.09
CA ASP A 394 17.34 19.93 11.55
C ASP A 394 17.79 19.07 10.36
N LEU A 395 16.95 18.97 9.32
CA LEU A 395 17.26 18.24 8.09
C LEU A 395 18.40 18.90 7.29
N GLU A 396 18.43 20.23 7.17
CA GLU A 396 19.49 20.98 6.49
C GLU A 396 20.85 20.84 7.18
N LEU A 397 20.84 20.81 8.51
CA LEU A 397 22.04 20.58 9.33
C LEU A 397 22.50 19.11 9.32
N GLY A 398 21.77 18.23 8.63
CA GLY A 398 22.07 16.79 8.54
C GLY A 398 21.72 16.00 9.79
N PHE A 399 20.97 16.58 10.74
CA PHE A 399 20.47 15.87 11.92
C PHE A 399 19.28 14.99 11.54
N LYS A 400 19.56 13.76 11.12
CA LYS A 400 18.56 12.72 10.82
C LYS A 400 18.19 11.84 12.03
N ASN A 401 18.65 12.20 13.24
CA ASN A 401 18.34 11.46 14.49
C ASN A 401 16.99 11.87 15.11
N ILE A 402 16.01 12.21 14.28
CA ILE A 402 14.66 12.53 14.75
C ILE A 402 13.91 11.21 14.88
N ASP A 403 13.38 10.89 16.06
CA ASP A 403 12.62 9.67 16.27
C ASP A 403 11.30 9.72 15.49
N VAL A 404 11.37 9.23 14.24
CA VAL A 404 10.28 9.17 13.27
C VAL A 404 9.06 8.46 13.84
N ALA A 405 9.26 7.52 14.76
CA ALA A 405 8.17 6.77 15.38
C ALA A 405 7.26 7.64 16.25
N THR A 406 7.77 8.76 16.76
CA THR A 406 7.01 9.77 17.51
C THR A 406 6.48 10.91 16.65
N LEU A 407 6.92 11.00 15.38
CA LEU A 407 6.54 12.10 14.50
C LEU A 407 5.19 11.87 13.84
N SER A 408 4.94 10.71 13.23
CA SER A 408 3.66 10.49 12.55
C SER A 408 2.53 10.26 13.55
N ARG A 409 1.50 11.09 13.46
CA ARG A 409 0.30 11.03 14.30
C ARG A 409 -0.91 10.49 13.53
N ILE A 410 -0.90 10.58 12.21
CA ILE A 410 -1.97 10.05 11.35
C ILE A 410 -1.85 8.51 11.26
N ASN A 411 -2.97 7.83 11.43
CA ASN A 411 -3.01 6.37 11.46
C ASN A 411 -4.35 5.81 10.94
N VAL A 412 -4.38 4.51 10.68
CA VAL A 412 -5.51 3.81 10.01
C VAL A 412 -6.77 3.74 10.87
N ASP A 413 -6.66 3.92 12.19
CA ASP A 413 -7.78 3.97 13.15
C ASP A 413 -8.65 5.23 13.00
N GLN A 414 -8.23 6.20 12.18
CA GLN A 414 -9.04 7.35 11.80
C GLN A 414 -10.11 7.02 10.75
N PHE A 415 -10.11 5.81 10.18
CA PHE A 415 -10.91 5.43 9.02
C PHE A 415 -11.93 4.34 9.35
N TYR A 416 -13.16 4.60 8.94
CA TYR A 416 -14.34 3.80 9.25
C TYR A 416 -15.01 3.39 7.95
N GLY A 417 -15.51 2.17 7.91
CA GLY A 417 -16.21 1.62 6.75
C GLY A 417 -17.34 0.68 7.15
N ILE A 418 -18.40 0.64 6.34
CA ILE A 418 -19.38 -0.46 6.37
C ILE A 418 -19.38 -1.12 4.99
N GLU A 419 -19.31 -2.44 4.96
CA GLU A 419 -19.36 -3.23 3.73
C GLU A 419 -20.13 -4.53 3.96
N ILE A 420 -21.06 -4.87 3.07
CA ILE A 420 -21.91 -6.05 3.22
C ILE A 420 -21.18 -7.35 2.85
N GLY A 421 -20.27 -7.31 1.90
CA GLY A 421 -19.46 -8.44 1.45
C GLY A 421 -18.19 -8.61 2.29
N GLU A 422 -18.06 -9.76 2.95
CA GLU A 422 -16.92 -10.02 3.83
C GLU A 422 -15.56 -9.87 3.12
N PHE A 423 -15.42 -10.44 1.93
CA PHE A 423 -14.17 -10.39 1.19
C PHE A 423 -13.73 -8.95 0.89
N ALA A 424 -14.66 -8.09 0.46
CA ALA A 424 -14.41 -6.68 0.22
C ALA A 424 -13.98 -5.95 1.50
N ALA A 425 -14.65 -6.22 2.62
CA ALA A 425 -14.30 -5.66 3.92
C ALA A 425 -12.87 -6.04 4.35
N ARG A 426 -12.47 -7.31 4.20
CA ARG A 426 -11.12 -7.79 4.56
C ARG A 426 -10.03 -7.24 3.64
N ILE A 427 -10.37 -7.09 2.37
CA ILE A 427 -9.51 -6.38 1.43
C ILE A 427 -9.30 -4.94 1.89
N ALA A 428 -10.36 -4.22 2.26
CA ALA A 428 -10.26 -2.83 2.70
C ALA A 428 -9.33 -2.67 3.92
N GLU A 429 -9.46 -3.56 4.91
CA GLU A 429 -8.58 -3.59 6.09
C GLU A 429 -7.12 -3.79 5.69
N THR A 430 -6.86 -4.81 4.86
CA THR A 430 -5.50 -5.18 4.47
C THR A 430 -4.83 -4.12 3.61
N ALA A 431 -5.57 -3.57 2.65
CA ALA A 431 -5.08 -2.53 1.75
C ALA A 431 -4.75 -1.22 2.47
N MET A 432 -5.49 -0.88 3.53
CA MET A 432 -5.17 0.27 4.41
C MET A 432 -3.83 0.07 5.11
N TRP A 433 -3.55 -1.12 5.66
CA TRP A 433 -2.24 -1.42 6.25
C TRP A 433 -1.10 -1.40 5.25
N MET A 434 -1.32 -1.92 4.04
CA MET A 434 -0.32 -1.86 2.98
C MET A 434 0.02 -0.41 2.60
N MET A 435 -1.00 0.44 2.47
CA MET A 435 -0.80 1.86 2.21
C MET A 435 -0.08 2.56 3.38
N ASP A 436 -0.39 2.20 4.62
CA ASP A 436 0.36 2.67 5.81
C ASP A 436 1.83 2.30 5.74
N HIS A 437 2.14 1.03 5.44
CA HIS A 437 3.52 0.58 5.28
C HIS A 437 4.28 1.34 4.19
N ILE A 438 3.68 1.52 3.01
CA ILE A 438 4.27 2.32 1.92
C ILE A 438 4.62 3.73 2.38
N LEU A 439 3.73 4.38 3.14
CA LEU A 439 3.92 5.76 3.58
C LEU A 439 4.86 5.87 4.78
N ASN A 440 4.97 4.83 5.61
CA ASN A 440 5.97 4.72 6.64
C ASN A 440 7.37 4.52 6.04
N ASN A 441 7.50 3.71 4.98
CA ASN A 441 8.72 3.57 4.19
C ASN A 441 9.14 4.92 3.58
N ARG A 442 8.20 5.66 2.98
CA ARG A 442 8.47 7.00 2.45
C ARG A 442 8.93 7.97 3.54
N LEU A 443 8.25 7.99 4.69
CA LEU A 443 8.64 8.81 5.83
C LEU A 443 10.04 8.44 6.34
N SER A 444 10.36 7.14 6.39
CA SER A 444 11.68 6.64 6.81
C SER A 444 12.81 7.14 5.91
N LEU A 445 12.58 7.22 4.59
CA LEU A 445 13.55 7.76 3.64
C LEU A 445 13.80 9.26 3.83
N GLU A 446 12.74 10.02 4.08
CA GLU A 446 12.82 11.48 4.24
C GLU A 446 13.60 11.86 5.51
N PHE A 447 13.33 11.17 6.62
CA PHE A 447 13.87 11.51 7.94
C PHE A 447 15.03 10.61 8.40
N GLY A 448 15.29 9.52 7.69
CA GLY A 448 16.51 8.73 7.84
C GLY A 448 16.57 7.78 9.03
N ASN A 449 15.44 7.45 9.66
CA ASN A 449 15.30 6.34 10.61
C ASN A 449 14.28 5.34 10.08
N SER A 450 14.54 4.04 10.26
CA SER A 450 13.59 2.99 9.87
C SER A 450 12.37 3.06 10.77
N TYR A 451 11.21 3.34 10.18
CA TYR A 451 9.92 3.37 10.87
C TYR A 451 9.00 2.31 10.28
N LEU A 452 8.74 1.28 11.08
CA LEU A 452 7.83 0.20 10.74
C LEU A 452 6.74 0.11 11.82
N ARG A 453 5.47 0.05 11.41
CA ARG A 453 4.32 -0.23 12.30
C ARG A 453 4.00 -1.73 12.34
N ILE A 454 5.03 -2.55 12.52
CA ILE A 454 4.92 -4.01 12.66
C ILE A 454 5.40 -4.39 14.09
N PRO A 455 4.60 -5.16 14.87
CA PRO A 455 3.30 -5.74 14.53
C PRO A 455 2.18 -4.68 14.39
N LEU A 456 1.10 -5.03 13.70
CA LEU A 456 -0.07 -4.19 13.41
C LEU A 456 -0.90 -3.95 14.69
N LYS A 457 -0.46 -2.98 15.49
CA LYS A 457 -1.13 -2.60 16.76
C LYS A 457 -2.46 -1.88 16.56
N THR A 458 -2.63 -1.18 15.44
CA THR A 458 -3.80 -0.37 15.10
C THR A 458 -4.46 -0.87 13.83
N ALA A 459 -5.79 -0.87 13.80
CA ALA A 459 -6.60 -1.37 12.69
C ALA A 459 -7.61 -0.30 12.24
N PRO A 460 -7.95 -0.25 10.95
CA PRO A 460 -9.11 0.52 10.50
C PRO A 460 -10.41 -0.11 11.03
N HIS A 461 -11.45 0.70 11.16
CA HIS A 461 -12.76 0.28 11.67
C HIS A 461 -13.69 -0.13 10.51
N ILE A 462 -13.42 -1.29 9.90
CA ILE A 462 -14.24 -1.81 8.80
C ILE A 462 -15.24 -2.83 9.34
N HIS A 463 -16.54 -2.52 9.21
CA HIS A 463 -17.62 -3.34 9.73
C HIS A 463 -18.27 -4.14 8.60
N ASN A 464 -18.17 -5.46 8.66
CA ASN A 464 -18.88 -6.32 7.71
C ASN A 464 -20.38 -6.44 8.10
N GLN A 465 -21.21 -5.48 7.69
CA GLN A 465 -22.63 -5.41 8.02
C GLN A 465 -23.44 -4.74 6.89
N ASP A 466 -24.78 -4.85 6.96
CA ASP A 466 -25.67 -4.09 6.08
C ASP A 466 -25.85 -2.66 6.61
N ALA A 467 -25.28 -1.68 5.91
CA ALA A 467 -25.34 -0.26 6.25
C ALA A 467 -26.78 0.30 6.34
N LEU A 468 -27.77 -0.35 5.74
CA LEU A 468 -29.17 0.05 5.83
C LEU A 468 -29.88 -0.51 7.08
N GLU A 469 -29.29 -1.51 7.74
CA GLU A 469 -29.87 -2.17 8.92
C GLU A 469 -29.14 -1.79 10.23
N ILE A 470 -27.83 -1.54 10.21
CA ILE A 470 -27.07 -1.10 11.38
C ILE A 470 -27.29 0.38 11.71
N ASP A 471 -27.33 0.72 13.01
CA ASP A 471 -27.23 2.09 13.48
C ASP A 471 -25.77 2.59 13.37
N TRP A 472 -25.55 3.60 12.54
CA TRP A 472 -24.20 4.14 12.29
C TRP A 472 -23.56 4.78 13.51
N GLU A 473 -24.35 5.20 14.51
CA GLU A 473 -23.81 5.70 15.79
C GLU A 473 -22.99 4.63 16.54
N ILE A 474 -23.21 3.34 16.27
CA ILE A 474 -22.43 2.23 16.83
C ILE A 474 -21.06 2.10 16.14
N VAL A 475 -20.96 2.53 14.87
CA VAL A 475 -19.72 2.47 14.07
C VAL A 475 -18.86 3.69 14.34
N LEU A 476 -19.42 4.88 14.18
CA LEU A 476 -18.75 6.15 14.45
C LEU A 476 -19.79 7.18 14.91
N PRO A 477 -19.71 7.67 16.16
CA PRO A 477 -20.63 8.68 16.63
C PRO A 477 -20.62 9.92 15.73
N ALA A 478 -21.80 10.45 15.42
CA ALA A 478 -21.89 11.58 14.49
C ALA A 478 -21.16 12.85 14.98
N SER A 479 -20.97 12.97 16.30
CA SER A 479 -20.20 14.06 16.93
C SER A 479 -18.69 13.96 16.72
N GLU A 480 -18.17 12.76 16.41
CA GLU A 480 -16.74 12.49 16.19
C GLU A 480 -16.41 12.43 14.69
N CYS A 481 -17.40 12.12 13.86
CA CYS A 481 -17.24 12.06 12.40
C CYS A 481 -16.91 13.43 11.79
N SER A 482 -15.75 13.53 11.13
CA SER A 482 -15.34 14.75 10.42
C SER A 482 -15.91 14.81 9.00
N TYR A 483 -15.82 13.70 8.25
CA TYR A 483 -16.25 13.64 6.84
C TYR A 483 -16.93 12.32 6.52
N LEU A 484 -18.00 12.40 5.71
CA LEU A 484 -18.72 11.25 5.19
C LEU A 484 -18.72 11.29 3.65
N PHE A 485 -18.25 10.21 3.04
CA PHE A 485 -18.09 10.09 1.59
C PHE A 485 -18.18 8.62 1.16
N GLY A 486 -18.32 8.36 -0.14
CA GLY A 486 -18.35 7.01 -0.66
C GLY A 486 -19.04 6.93 -2.02
N ASN A 487 -19.16 5.71 -2.54
CA ASN A 487 -19.91 5.41 -3.76
C ASN A 487 -20.90 4.26 -3.49
N PRO A 488 -22.08 4.54 -2.91
CA PRO A 488 -23.08 3.52 -2.63
C PRO A 488 -23.59 2.83 -3.92
N PRO A 489 -24.01 1.56 -3.84
CA PRO A 489 -24.45 0.82 -5.02
C PRO A 489 -25.70 1.44 -5.66
N PHE A 490 -25.66 1.62 -6.98
CA PHE A 490 -26.81 2.12 -7.76
C PHE A 490 -27.65 0.98 -8.34
N ILE A 491 -28.86 0.79 -7.81
CA ILE A 491 -29.86 -0.13 -8.37
C ILE A 491 -31.05 0.68 -8.90
N GLY A 492 -31.27 0.61 -10.22
CA GLY A 492 -32.39 1.31 -10.86
C GLY A 492 -33.75 0.85 -10.31
N ALA A 493 -34.69 1.77 -10.18
CA ALA A 493 -35.99 1.55 -9.52
C ALA A 493 -36.85 0.38 -10.08
N LYS A 494 -36.55 -0.11 -11.29
CA LYS A 494 -37.24 -1.28 -11.89
C LYS A 494 -36.67 -2.63 -11.44
N LEU A 495 -35.47 -2.64 -10.84
CA LEU A 495 -34.76 -3.84 -10.38
C LEU A 495 -34.83 -4.00 -8.85
N SER A 496 -35.31 -3.00 -8.11
CA SER A 496 -35.51 -3.10 -6.67
C SER A 496 -36.73 -3.98 -6.36
N VAL A 497 -36.52 -5.19 -5.86
CA VAL A 497 -37.60 -6.00 -5.28
C VAL A 497 -38.00 -5.34 -3.95
N ARG A 498 -39.24 -4.84 -3.86
CA ARG A 498 -39.80 -4.38 -2.59
C ARG A 498 -39.85 -5.58 -1.63
N ARG A 499 -38.99 -5.62 -0.62
CA ARG A 499 -39.16 -6.52 0.53
C ARG A 499 -40.55 -6.24 1.15
N PRO A 500 -41.40 -7.26 1.39
CA PRO A 500 -42.67 -7.04 2.07
C PRO A 500 -42.41 -6.53 3.49
N ALA A 501 -43.16 -5.50 3.90
CA ALA A 501 -43.10 -4.96 5.24
C ALA A 501 -43.41 -6.07 6.26
N ARG A 502 -42.60 -6.17 7.33
CA ARG A 502 -42.86 -7.10 8.45
C ARG A 502 -44.29 -6.87 8.97
N PRO A 503 -45.14 -7.90 9.10
CA PRO A 503 -46.49 -7.74 9.60
C PRO A 503 -46.44 -7.59 11.12
N GLY A 504 -46.72 -6.38 11.63
CA GLY A 504 -46.88 -6.17 13.07
C GLY A 504 -46.75 -4.73 13.51
N ALA A 505 -47.76 -3.89 13.23
CA ALA A 505 -48.13 -2.78 14.11
C ALA A 505 -49.44 -2.08 13.68
N SER A 506 -50.46 -2.32 14.50
CA SER A 506 -51.57 -1.42 14.84
C SER A 506 -52.74 -1.19 13.87
N HIS A 507 -53.91 -1.61 14.38
CA HIS A 507 -55.22 -1.01 14.16
C HIS A 507 -55.19 0.53 14.24
N ARG A 508 -55.87 1.20 13.29
CA ARG A 508 -56.83 2.28 13.55
C ARG A 508 -57.69 2.60 12.30
N GLN A 509 -58.93 2.97 12.60
CA GLN A 509 -60.16 3.05 11.78
C GLN A 509 -60.19 4.11 10.63
N PRO A 510 -61.21 4.05 9.74
CA PRO A 510 -61.18 4.68 8.41
C PRO A 510 -61.83 6.07 8.38
N ARG A 511 -61.29 7.01 7.59
CA ARG A 511 -62.06 8.17 7.11
C ARG A 511 -61.73 8.59 5.67
N ARG A 512 -62.78 8.43 4.85
CA ARG A 512 -63.30 9.27 3.75
C ARG A 512 -62.47 9.46 2.47
N GLN A 513 -63.04 8.87 1.42
CA GLN A 513 -62.88 9.20 0.01
C GLN A 513 -63.01 10.71 -0.27
N ARG A 514 -62.07 11.25 -1.06
CA ARG A 514 -62.37 12.26 -2.08
C ARG A 514 -61.63 11.91 -3.37
N ARG A 515 -62.39 11.88 -4.46
CA ARG A 515 -61.97 11.55 -5.84
C ARG A 515 -61.21 12.71 -6.50
N HIS A 516 -60.27 12.30 -7.35
CA HIS A 516 -59.73 12.94 -8.57
C HIS A 516 -59.14 14.35 -8.54
N THR A 517 -57.83 14.43 -8.84
CA THR A 517 -57.34 15.08 -10.07
C THR A 517 -55.93 14.57 -10.43
N ARG A 518 -55.71 14.27 -11.72
CA ARG A 518 -54.42 13.86 -12.30
C ARG A 518 -53.44 15.03 -12.23
N LEU A 519 -52.21 14.80 -11.76
CA LEU A 519 -51.04 15.60 -12.14
C LEU A 519 -49.76 14.75 -12.04
N ARG A 520 -48.93 14.92 -13.07
CA ARG A 520 -47.76 14.18 -13.51
C ARG A 520 -46.68 13.91 -12.44
N ASN A 521 -45.97 12.79 -12.66
CA ASN A 521 -44.62 12.44 -12.21
C ASN A 521 -44.09 13.17 -10.96
N ARG A 522 -44.17 12.51 -9.80
CA ARG A 522 -43.30 12.77 -8.66
C ARG A 522 -42.55 11.50 -8.28
N VAL A 523 -41.23 11.57 -8.45
CA VAL A 523 -40.27 10.71 -7.76
C VAL A 523 -40.48 10.90 -6.26
N VAL A 524 -40.76 9.80 -5.56
CA VAL A 524 -40.86 9.76 -4.11
C VAL A 524 -39.43 9.78 -3.56
N SER A 525 -38.97 10.95 -3.09
CA SER A 525 -37.78 11.04 -2.26
C SER A 525 -38.09 10.43 -0.89
N TYR A 526 -37.39 9.37 -0.51
CA TYR A 526 -37.35 8.95 0.89
C TYR A 526 -36.56 10.00 1.67
N ARG A 527 -37.24 10.66 2.61
CA ARG A 527 -36.65 11.70 3.46
C ARG A 527 -35.81 11.05 4.55
N CYS A 528 -34.51 11.36 4.54
CA CYS A 528 -33.64 11.34 5.72
C CYS A 528 -34.32 12.10 6.88
N PRO A 529 -34.40 11.54 8.10
CA PRO A 529 -35.08 12.17 9.23
C PRO A 529 -34.19 13.20 9.92
N ILE A 530 -33.57 14.13 9.19
CA ILE A 530 -32.84 15.26 9.78
C ILE A 530 -33.13 16.52 8.96
N ARG A 531 -34.28 17.16 9.22
CA ARG A 531 -34.55 18.60 9.04
C ARG A 531 -36.04 18.89 9.13
N LYS A 532 -36.51 19.23 10.32
CA LYS A 532 -37.68 20.11 10.51
C LYS A 532 -37.53 20.90 11.81
N ARG A 533 -36.87 22.05 11.74
CA ARG A 533 -37.19 23.27 12.48
C ARG A 533 -36.35 24.40 11.89
N LEU A 534 -36.95 25.60 11.84
CA LEU A 534 -36.39 26.88 11.39
C LEU A 534 -36.43 27.15 9.89
N GLN A 535 -37.63 27.44 9.38
CA GLN A 535 -37.81 28.49 8.36
C GLN A 535 -39.15 29.21 8.60
N HIS A 536 -39.11 30.29 9.38
CA HIS A 536 -39.93 31.47 9.20
C HIS A 536 -39.41 32.58 10.12
N GLN A 537 -38.62 33.52 9.56
CA GLN A 537 -38.84 34.97 9.65
C GLN A 537 -37.64 35.76 9.07
N HIS A 538 -37.95 36.52 8.01
CA HIS A 538 -37.49 37.86 7.58
C HIS A 538 -36.02 38.35 7.67
N ARG A 539 -35.46 38.63 6.47
CA ARG A 539 -34.79 39.86 5.98
C ARG A 539 -34.25 40.90 7.00
N LEU A 540 -32.91 41.14 7.02
CA LEU A 540 -32.19 42.42 6.70
C LEU A 540 -30.81 42.57 7.40
N ARG A 541 -29.80 42.98 6.60
CA ARG A 541 -28.62 43.85 6.86
C ARG A 541 -27.39 43.41 7.70
N ARG A 542 -26.26 43.99 7.25
CA ARG A 542 -24.82 43.90 7.59
C ARG A 542 -24.41 44.23 9.05
N TYR A 543 -23.30 43.58 9.49
CA TYR A 543 -22.09 44.05 10.24
C TYR A 543 -21.65 43.16 11.43
N GLN A 544 -20.42 42.61 11.30
CA GLN A 544 -19.32 42.38 12.26
C GLN A 544 -19.47 41.77 13.69
N LEU A 545 -18.52 40.85 13.96
CA LEU A 545 -17.77 40.50 15.21
C LEU A 545 -18.16 39.27 16.09
N HIS A 546 -17.14 38.39 16.24
CA HIS A 546 -16.73 37.42 17.29
C HIS A 546 -17.61 36.27 17.85
N HIS A 547 -17.19 35.02 17.52
CA HIS A 547 -16.93 33.79 18.33
C HIS A 547 -17.94 33.24 19.39
N PRO A 548 -17.84 31.95 19.81
CA PRO A 548 -17.87 30.68 19.07
C PRO A 548 -18.88 29.67 19.68
N GLY A 549 -19.28 28.62 18.94
CA GLY A 549 -19.80 27.39 19.56
C GLY A 549 -20.99 26.71 18.90
N ARG A 550 -20.79 25.40 18.69
CA ARG A 550 -21.76 24.28 18.57
C ARG A 550 -22.20 23.75 17.20
N THR A 551 -21.94 22.43 17.10
CA THR A 551 -22.58 21.35 16.34
C THR A 551 -22.46 21.43 14.82
N GLY A 552 -21.35 20.91 14.29
CA GLY A 552 -21.22 20.60 12.88
C GLY A 552 -21.94 19.29 12.54
N CYS A 553 -22.87 19.33 11.60
CA CYS A 553 -23.22 18.13 10.83
C CYS A 553 -22.04 17.80 9.90
N PRO A 554 -21.74 16.52 9.64
CA PRO A 554 -20.69 16.14 8.70
C PRO A 554 -21.00 16.68 7.29
N ALA A 555 -19.95 17.11 6.59
CA ALA A 555 -20.05 17.44 5.16
C ALA A 555 -20.24 16.15 4.36
N LEU A 556 -21.26 16.11 3.50
CA LEU A 556 -21.66 14.96 2.69
C LEU A 556 -21.29 15.19 1.22
N ALA A 557 -20.57 14.25 0.62
CA ALA A 557 -20.39 14.18 -0.84
C ALA A 557 -20.54 12.73 -1.35
N VAL A 558 -21.20 12.57 -2.51
CA VAL A 558 -21.45 11.28 -3.16
C VAL A 558 -20.94 11.37 -4.59
N ALA A 559 -20.14 10.39 -5.02
CA ALA A 559 -19.80 10.23 -6.43
C ALA A 559 -21.03 9.74 -7.20
N VAL A 560 -21.42 10.43 -8.28
CA VAL A 560 -22.48 9.99 -9.21
C VAL A 560 -21.86 9.60 -10.54
#